data_AF-A0AAW1XY64-F1
#
_entry.id   AF-A0AAW1XY64-F1
#
_cell.length_a   1.000
_cell.length_b   1.000
_cell.length_c   1.000
_cell.angle_alpha   90.00
_cell.angle_beta   90.00
_cell.angle_gamma   90.00
#
_symmetry.space_group_name_H-M   'P 1'
#
loop_
_entity.id
_entity.type
_entity.pdbx_description
1 polymer ?
#
loop_
_entity_poly.entity_id
_entity_poly.type
_entity_poly.pdbx_seq_one_letter_code
_entity_poly.pdbx_strand_id
1 'polypeptide(L)'
;MAEDKGNETAASREVEKAPIEPLRMPTVEEIRGQDIWNNCVVRSAASGVMGGGLGLMMGLFLGALDNPVMQDQMTGRQQFIYTAKQMGSRSWGSAKAFAVMGLVFSAAECVVEKARAKHDTTNTVVAGCVTGGVMSAKGGPKAACVGCAGFATFSVLIEKFLDRHD
;
A
#
# COMPACT_ATOMS: atom_id res chain seq x y z
N MET A 1 -0.65 -21.02 32.18
CA MET A 1 -0.82 -21.48 33.58
C MET A 1 -2.31 -21.46 33.90
N ALA A 2 -2.76 -22.44 34.70
CA ALA A 2 -4.10 -22.83 35.15
C ALA A 2 -5.08 -21.66 35.46
N GLU A 3 -6.38 -21.71 35.10
CA GLU A 3 -7.53 -22.50 35.63
C GLU A 3 -8.19 -21.82 36.85
N ASP A 4 -9.47 -21.41 36.73
CA ASP A 4 -10.41 -21.27 37.85
C ASP A 4 -11.83 -21.63 37.39
N LYS A 5 -12.49 -22.48 38.18
CA LYS A 5 -13.82 -23.07 37.94
C LYS A 5 -14.76 -22.63 39.06
N GLY A 6 -16.01 -22.33 38.70
CA GLY A 6 -17.14 -22.63 39.57
C GLY A 6 -18.20 -21.54 39.67
N ASN A 7 -19.26 -21.68 38.88
CA ASN A 7 -20.61 -21.49 39.41
C ASN A 7 -21.62 -22.29 38.57
N GLU A 8 -21.81 -23.56 38.94
CA GLU A 8 -22.98 -24.37 38.58
C GLU A 8 -24.20 -23.73 39.26
N THR A 9 -25.36 -23.56 38.62
CA THR A 9 -26.39 -24.62 38.57
C THR A 9 -27.62 -24.08 37.81
N ALA A 10 -28.29 -24.99 37.09
CA ALA A 10 -29.67 -24.91 36.60
C ALA A 10 -29.99 -24.12 35.32
N ALA A 11 -29.81 -24.77 34.16
CA ALA A 11 -30.88 -24.95 33.18
C ALA A 11 -30.41 -25.90 32.06
N SER A 12 -30.76 -27.17 32.19
CA SER A 12 -30.57 -28.16 31.12
C SER A 12 -31.49 -27.83 29.92
N ARG A 13 -30.90 -27.85 28.72
CA ARG A 13 -31.50 -27.91 27.36
C ARG A 13 -32.05 -26.60 26.75
N GLU A 14 -31.17 -25.83 26.13
CA GLU A 14 -31.49 -25.12 24.88
C GLU A 14 -30.33 -25.23 23.87
N VAL A 15 -30.58 -26.04 22.85
CA VAL A 15 -30.28 -25.84 21.42
C VAL A 15 -28.83 -25.53 21.02
N GLU A 16 -28.24 -26.47 20.27
CA GLU A 16 -27.31 -26.26 19.16
C GLU A 16 -27.11 -24.77 18.82
N LYS A 17 -25.99 -24.18 19.26
CA LYS A 17 -25.70 -22.77 18.97
C LYS A 17 -25.38 -22.62 17.48
N ALA A 18 -26.41 -22.38 16.68
CA ALA A 18 -26.27 -21.85 15.34
C ALA A 18 -25.56 -20.48 15.41
N PRO A 19 -24.53 -20.24 14.58
CA PRO A 19 -24.16 -18.89 14.18
C PRO A 19 -24.38 -18.80 12.67
N ILE A 20 -25.61 -19.03 12.20
CA ILE A 20 -26.01 -18.46 10.92
C ILE A 20 -26.46 -17.05 11.26
N GLU A 21 -25.47 -16.17 11.46
CA GLU A 21 -25.73 -14.74 11.32
C GLU A 21 -26.35 -14.58 9.93
N PRO A 22 -27.53 -13.95 9.78
CA PRO A 22 -28.14 -13.82 8.48
C PRO A 22 -27.12 -13.12 7.59
N LEU A 23 -26.66 -13.80 6.54
CA LEU A 23 -25.89 -13.20 5.46
C LEU A 23 -26.72 -12.03 4.95
N ARG A 24 -26.49 -10.83 5.49
CA ARG A 24 -27.01 -9.58 4.97
C ARG A 24 -26.38 -9.49 3.60
N MET A 25 -27.13 -9.90 2.57
CA MET A 25 -26.67 -9.77 1.21
C MET A 25 -26.31 -8.30 1.02
N PRO A 26 -25.05 -7.98 0.68
CA PRO A 26 -24.66 -6.61 0.42
C PRO A 26 -25.67 -6.03 -0.56
N THR A 27 -26.13 -4.81 -0.29
CA THR A 27 -27.10 -4.16 -1.17
C THR A 27 -26.51 -4.07 -2.59
N VAL A 28 -27.35 -3.95 -3.63
CA VAL A 28 -26.87 -3.94 -5.03
C VAL A 28 -25.80 -2.86 -5.28
N GLU A 29 -25.87 -1.76 -4.52
CA GLU A 29 -24.87 -0.68 -4.48
C GLU A 29 -23.50 -1.17 -3.94
N GLU A 30 -23.51 -1.99 -2.89
CA GLU A 30 -22.35 -2.49 -2.17
C GLU A 30 -21.69 -3.68 -2.89
N ILE A 31 -22.48 -4.50 -3.59
CA ILE A 31 -22.00 -5.53 -4.54
C ILE A 31 -21.27 -4.86 -5.70
N ARG A 32 -21.83 -3.79 -6.28
CA ARG A 32 -21.16 -3.02 -7.33
C ARG A 32 -19.85 -2.40 -6.84
N GLY A 33 -19.81 -1.93 -5.59
CA GLY A 33 -18.59 -1.46 -4.95
C GLY A 33 -17.52 -2.55 -4.88
N GLN A 34 -17.89 -3.75 -4.41
CA GLN A 34 -17.00 -4.90 -4.36
C GLN A 34 -16.51 -5.34 -5.74
N ASP A 35 -17.36 -5.32 -6.77
CA ASP A 35 -16.96 -5.66 -8.15
C ASP A 35 -15.91 -4.70 -8.72
N ILE A 36 -16.03 -3.40 -8.41
CA ILE A 36 -15.04 -2.40 -8.81
C ILE A 36 -13.69 -2.68 -8.14
N TRP A 37 -13.69 -3.03 -6.86
CA TRP A 37 -12.47 -3.37 -6.12
C TRP A 37 -11.92 -4.78 -6.42
N ASN A 38 -12.77 -5.70 -6.87
CA ASN A 38 -12.39 -7.01 -7.40
C ASN A 38 -11.76 -6.92 -8.81
N ASN A 39 -11.88 -5.78 -9.49
CA ASN A 39 -11.19 -5.55 -10.75
C ASN A 39 -9.76 -5.09 -10.48
N CYS A 40 -8.79 -5.95 -10.78
CA CYS A 40 -7.37 -5.63 -10.60
C CYS A 40 -6.94 -4.37 -11.34
N VAL A 41 -7.51 -4.08 -12.52
CA VAL A 41 -7.20 -2.86 -13.28
C VAL A 41 -7.64 -1.63 -12.50
N VAL A 42 -8.86 -1.64 -11.98
CA VAL A 42 -9.41 -0.48 -11.27
C VAL A 42 -8.73 -0.31 -9.91
N ARG A 43 -8.56 -1.39 -9.14
CA ARG A 43 -7.86 -1.37 -7.85
C ARG A 43 -6.42 -0.86 -7.98
N SER A 44 -5.72 -1.26 -9.05
CA SER A 44 -4.34 -0.80 -9.32
C SER A 44 -4.28 0.63 -9.84
N ALA A 45 -5.25 1.06 -10.65
CA ALA A 45 -5.31 2.43 -11.12
C ALA A 45 -5.61 3.39 -9.96
N ALA A 46 -6.56 3.04 -9.10
CA ALA A 46 -6.91 3.82 -7.92
C ALA A 46 -5.72 3.93 -6.95
N SER A 47 -5.03 2.83 -6.67
CA SER A 47 -3.82 2.85 -5.82
C SER A 47 -2.68 3.63 -6.46
N GLY A 48 -2.51 3.56 -7.78
CA GLY A 48 -1.53 4.36 -8.52
C GLY A 48 -1.81 5.86 -8.44
N VAL A 49 -3.08 6.28 -8.56
CA VAL A 49 -3.48 7.69 -8.38
C VAL A 49 -3.24 8.16 -6.96
N MET A 50 -3.64 7.36 -5.97
CA MET A 50 -3.43 7.68 -4.56
C MET A 50 -1.93 7.77 -4.22
N GLY A 51 -1.13 6.82 -4.69
CA GLY A 51 0.33 6.83 -4.57
C GLY A 51 0.95 8.05 -5.26
N GLY A 52 0.51 8.38 -6.47
CA GLY A 52 0.97 9.56 -7.20
C GLY A 52 0.70 10.87 -6.46
N GLY A 53 -0.49 11.01 -5.86
CA GLY A 53 -0.84 12.16 -5.02
C GLY A 53 0.08 12.30 -3.80
N LEU A 54 0.30 11.19 -3.08
CA LEU A 54 1.23 11.16 -1.95
C LEU A 54 2.68 11.48 -2.38
N GLY A 55 3.12 10.96 -3.53
CA GLY A 55 4.43 11.24 -4.09
C GLY A 55 4.62 12.70 -4.50
N LEU A 56 3.57 13.34 -5.05
CA LEU A 56 3.58 14.77 -5.38
C LEU A 56 3.70 15.61 -4.11
N MET A 57 2.92 15.29 -3.08
CA MET A 57 2.96 15.98 -1.79
C MET A 57 4.34 15.83 -1.14
N MET A 58 4.87 14.61 -1.09
CA MET A 58 6.20 14.31 -0.56
C MET A 58 7.30 15.05 -1.35
N GLY A 59 7.20 15.08 -2.68
CA GLY A 59 8.16 15.77 -3.54
C GLY A 59 8.13 17.29 -3.36
N LEU A 60 6.94 17.87 -3.16
CA LEU A 60 6.80 19.30 -2.89
C LEU A 60 7.34 19.65 -1.51
N PHE A 61 7.08 18.82 -0.51
CA PHE A 61 7.58 18.98 0.85
C PHE A 61 9.12 18.93 0.88
N LEU A 62 9.73 17.90 0.28
CA LEU A 62 11.19 17.81 0.18
C LEU A 62 11.78 18.96 -0.66
N GLY A 63 11.10 19.36 -1.72
CA GLY A 63 11.49 20.52 -2.52
C GLY A 63 11.43 21.84 -1.76
N ALA A 64 10.57 21.95 -0.74
CA ALA A 64 10.47 23.13 0.11
C ALA A 64 11.53 23.14 1.22
N LEU A 65 11.98 21.96 1.67
CA LEU A 65 13.05 21.82 2.67
C LEU A 65 14.45 22.03 2.07
N ASP A 66 14.65 21.73 0.79
CA ASP A 66 15.91 22.00 0.10
C ASP A 66 16.10 23.53 -0.09
N ASN A 67 16.97 24.12 0.72
CA ASN A 67 17.41 25.51 0.53
C ASN A 67 18.39 25.58 -0.65
N PRO A 68 18.10 26.33 -1.73
CA PRO A 68 19.05 26.50 -2.82
C PRO A 68 20.18 27.44 -2.38
N VAL A 69 21.27 26.88 -1.85
CA VAL A 69 22.50 27.60 -1.44
C VAL A 69 23.21 28.32 -2.61
N MET A 70 22.80 28.06 -3.86
CA MET A 70 23.37 28.66 -5.08
C MET A 70 22.72 29.99 -5.53
N GLN A 71 22.08 30.73 -4.61
CA GLN A 71 21.28 31.93 -4.93
C GLN A 71 22.02 33.27 -4.82
N ASP A 72 23.34 33.29 -4.66
CA ASP A 72 24.08 34.53 -4.42
C ASP A 72 24.29 35.42 -5.68
N GLN A 73 23.72 35.04 -6.83
CA GLN A 73 23.94 35.74 -8.12
C GLN A 73 22.68 35.95 -8.99
N MET A 74 21.46 35.66 -8.50
CA MET A 74 20.25 35.71 -9.34
C MET A 74 19.21 36.74 -8.84
N THR A 75 18.53 37.41 -9.77
CA THR A 75 17.40 38.30 -9.46
C THR A 75 16.27 37.50 -8.80
N GLY A 76 15.59 38.03 -7.76
CA GLY A 76 14.55 37.31 -7.00
C GLY A 76 13.42 36.66 -7.83
N ARG A 77 13.13 37.20 -9.03
CA ARG A 77 12.22 36.58 -9.99
C ARG A 77 12.79 35.32 -10.65
N GLN A 78 14.08 35.32 -11.01
CA GLN A 78 14.76 34.16 -11.57
C GLN A 78 14.96 33.08 -10.51
N GLN A 79 15.25 33.45 -9.27
CA GLN A 79 15.28 32.55 -8.11
C GLN A 79 13.93 31.83 -7.94
N PHE A 80 12.84 32.59 -7.91
CA PHE A 80 11.50 32.00 -7.75
C PHE A 80 11.13 31.05 -8.90
N ILE A 81 11.38 31.45 -10.15
CA ILE A 81 11.08 30.62 -11.33
C ILE A 81 11.95 29.36 -11.34
N TYR A 82 13.24 29.47 -11.01
CA TYR A 82 14.16 28.34 -10.97
C TYR A 82 13.79 27.36 -9.86
N THR A 83 13.51 27.86 -8.66
CA THR A 83 13.05 27.06 -7.53
C THR A 83 11.72 26.37 -7.85
N ALA A 84 10.74 27.09 -8.39
CA ALA A 84 9.45 26.51 -8.79
C ALA A 84 9.62 25.40 -9.85
N LYS A 85 10.50 25.61 -10.84
CA LYS A 85 10.80 24.62 -11.87
C LYS A 85 11.52 23.38 -11.29
N GLN A 86 12.48 23.60 -10.40
CA GLN A 86 13.21 22.52 -9.74
C GLN A 86 12.29 21.69 -8.83
N MET A 87 11.52 22.37 -7.98
CA MET A 87 10.50 21.73 -7.13
C MET A 87 9.51 20.95 -7.99
N GLY A 88 8.97 21.55 -9.05
CA GLY A 88 8.04 20.87 -9.96
C GLY A 88 8.63 19.62 -10.62
N SER A 89 9.87 19.70 -11.13
CA SER A 89 10.54 18.56 -11.74
C SER A 89 10.77 17.41 -10.76
N ARG A 90 11.13 17.74 -9.51
CA ARG A 90 11.34 16.76 -8.45
C ARG A 90 10.02 16.14 -7.99
N SER A 91 8.99 16.95 -7.75
CA SER A 91 7.66 16.49 -7.41
C SER A 91 7.09 15.56 -8.47
N TRP A 92 7.31 15.85 -9.76
CA TRP A 92 6.91 14.98 -10.85
C TRP A 92 7.64 13.63 -10.83
N GLY A 93 8.94 13.63 -10.56
CA GLY A 93 9.73 12.41 -10.39
C GLY A 93 9.22 11.54 -9.23
N SER A 94 8.98 12.16 -8.06
CA SER A 94 8.43 11.48 -6.89
C SER A 94 7.02 10.95 -7.15
N ALA A 95 6.12 11.76 -7.70
CA ALA A 95 4.76 11.34 -8.06
C ALA A 95 4.79 10.12 -8.97
N LYS A 96 5.66 10.10 -9.99
CA LYS A 96 5.80 8.95 -10.89
C LYS A 96 6.29 7.70 -10.17
N ALA A 97 7.29 7.83 -9.28
CA ALA A 97 7.81 6.71 -8.52
C ALA A 97 6.73 6.09 -7.63
N PHE A 98 6.03 6.90 -6.83
CA PHE A 98 4.99 6.42 -5.94
C PHE A 98 3.73 5.92 -6.69
N ALA A 99 3.40 6.50 -7.84
CA ALA A 99 2.32 6.00 -8.68
C ALA A 99 2.64 4.60 -9.23
N VAL A 100 3.85 4.39 -9.76
CA VAL A 100 4.29 3.07 -10.24
C VAL A 100 4.34 2.07 -9.10
N MET A 101 4.85 2.47 -7.94
CA MET A 101 4.85 1.64 -6.73
C MET A 101 3.45 1.17 -6.35
N GLY A 102 2.51 2.11 -6.18
CA GLY A 102 1.15 1.80 -5.76
C GLY A 102 0.40 0.95 -6.81
N LEU A 103 0.64 1.21 -8.09
CA LEU A 103 0.06 0.42 -9.18
C LEU A 103 0.58 -1.02 -9.16
N VAL A 104 1.90 -1.21 -9.16
CA VAL A 104 2.51 -2.54 -9.27
C VAL A 104 2.21 -3.39 -8.03
N PHE A 105 2.24 -2.79 -6.84
CA PHE A 105 1.93 -3.48 -5.59
C PHE A 105 0.50 -4.02 -5.60
N SER A 106 -0.47 -3.13 -5.86
CA SER A 106 -1.90 -3.47 -5.92
C SER A 106 -2.23 -4.46 -7.04
N ALA A 107 -1.57 -4.33 -8.19
CA ALA A 107 -1.73 -5.26 -9.31
C ALA A 107 -1.21 -6.65 -8.95
N ALA A 108 -0.02 -6.73 -8.35
CA ALA A 108 0.58 -7.99 -7.95
C ALA A 108 -0.25 -8.68 -6.88
N GLU A 109 -0.73 -7.96 -5.85
CA GLU A 109 -1.64 -8.52 -4.87
C GLU A 109 -2.91 -9.06 -5.53
N CYS A 110 -3.61 -8.24 -6.31
CA CYS A 110 -4.87 -8.66 -6.91
C CYS A 110 -4.72 -9.87 -7.86
N VAL A 111 -3.63 -9.93 -8.65
CA VAL A 111 -3.38 -11.08 -9.53
C VAL A 111 -3.08 -12.35 -8.71
N VAL A 112 -2.28 -12.24 -7.65
CA VAL A 112 -1.95 -13.39 -6.80
C VAL A 112 -3.18 -13.83 -6.00
N GLU A 113 -3.99 -12.90 -5.50
CA GLU A 113 -5.26 -13.17 -4.83
C GLU A 113 -6.23 -13.89 -5.76
N LYS A 114 -6.39 -13.44 -7.01
CA LYS A 114 -7.23 -14.13 -7.99
C LYS A 114 -6.71 -15.53 -8.36
N ALA A 115 -5.39 -15.70 -8.39
CA ALA A 115 -4.79 -17.00 -8.70
C ALA A 115 -4.92 -18.00 -7.55
N ARG A 116 -4.81 -17.54 -6.29
CA ARG A 116 -4.81 -18.42 -5.11
C ARG A 116 -6.14 -18.47 -4.36
N ALA A 117 -7.08 -17.59 -4.68
CA ALA A 117 -8.37 -17.42 -4.02
C ALA A 117 -8.26 -17.29 -2.49
N LYS A 118 -7.14 -16.75 -2.01
CA LYS A 118 -6.83 -16.51 -0.60
C LYS A 118 -6.08 -15.21 -0.44
N HIS A 119 -6.38 -14.47 0.62
CA HIS A 119 -5.63 -13.31 1.07
C HIS A 119 -4.78 -13.74 2.27
N ASP A 120 -3.50 -13.99 2.03
CA ASP A 120 -2.54 -14.38 3.05
C ASP A 120 -1.30 -13.46 2.96
N THR A 121 -0.58 -13.32 4.06
CA THR A 121 0.68 -12.55 4.17
C THR A 121 1.69 -12.87 3.08
N THR A 122 1.73 -14.12 2.62
CA THR A 122 2.62 -14.53 1.52
C THR A 122 2.30 -13.83 0.19
N ASN A 123 1.05 -13.44 -0.07
CA ASN A 123 0.69 -12.65 -1.25
C ASN A 123 1.30 -11.25 -1.16
N THR A 124 1.19 -10.61 0.00
CA THR A 124 1.75 -9.29 0.29
C THR A 124 3.28 -9.29 0.15
N VAL A 125 3.95 -10.35 0.61
CA VAL A 125 5.40 -10.52 0.45
C VAL A 125 5.80 -10.66 -1.02
N VAL A 126 5.06 -11.46 -1.79
CA VAL A 126 5.30 -11.61 -3.23
C VAL A 126 5.06 -10.28 -3.95
N ALA A 127 3.97 -9.58 -3.64
CA ALA A 127 3.67 -8.27 -4.19
C ALA A 127 4.76 -7.24 -3.84
N GLY A 128 5.23 -7.22 -2.59
CA GLY A 128 6.37 -6.42 -2.15
C GLY A 128 7.63 -6.72 -2.96
N CYS A 129 8.02 -7.99 -3.05
CA CYS A 129 9.18 -8.41 -3.84
C CYS A 129 9.08 -7.98 -5.32
N VAL A 130 7.93 -8.21 -5.96
CA VAL A 130 7.69 -7.82 -7.35
C VAL A 130 7.82 -6.31 -7.52
N THR A 131 7.20 -5.54 -6.63
CA THR A 131 7.23 -4.07 -6.68
C THR A 131 8.66 -3.54 -6.50
N GLY A 132 9.39 -4.05 -5.50
CA GLY A 132 10.79 -3.67 -5.25
C GLY A 132 11.74 -4.07 -6.38
N GLY A 133 11.51 -5.25 -6.97
CA GLY A 133 12.22 -5.72 -8.15
C GLY A 133 11.97 -4.86 -9.38
N VAL A 134 10.71 -4.48 -9.65
CA VAL A 134 10.32 -3.63 -10.79
C VAL A 134 10.93 -2.23 -10.66
N MET A 135 10.89 -1.64 -9.47
CA MET A 135 11.53 -0.32 -9.23
C MET A 135 13.04 -0.36 -9.48
N SER A 136 13.69 -1.42 -9.03
CA SER A 136 15.14 -1.54 -9.04
C SER A 136 15.67 -2.18 -10.33
N ALA A 137 14.77 -2.57 -11.25
CA ALA A 137 15.12 -3.25 -12.50
C ALA A 137 16.09 -2.45 -13.37
N LYS A 138 15.98 -1.12 -13.38
CA LYS A 138 16.89 -0.23 -14.11
C LYS A 138 18.33 -0.24 -13.55
N GLY A 139 18.51 -0.63 -12.30
CA GLY A 139 19.82 -0.79 -11.66
C GLY A 139 20.51 -2.13 -11.96
N GLY A 140 19.91 -2.97 -12.80
CA GLY A 140 20.41 -4.30 -13.15
C GLY A 140 19.93 -5.41 -12.19
N PRO A 141 20.31 -6.67 -12.45
CA PRO A 141 19.76 -7.83 -11.74
C PRO A 141 20.10 -7.85 -10.25
N LYS A 142 21.31 -7.40 -9.87
CA LYS A 142 21.71 -7.32 -8.45
C LYS A 142 20.85 -6.31 -7.69
N ALA A 143 20.59 -5.14 -8.28
CA ALA A 143 19.71 -4.13 -7.69
C ALA A 143 18.27 -4.65 -7.59
N ALA A 144 17.78 -5.37 -8.60
CA ALA A 144 16.46 -6.01 -8.55
C ALA A 144 16.33 -7.03 -7.41
N CYS A 145 17.34 -7.87 -7.19
CA CYS A 145 17.36 -8.82 -6.06
C CYS A 145 17.34 -8.11 -4.71
N VAL A 146 18.18 -7.08 -4.53
CA VAL A 146 18.22 -6.29 -3.29
C VAL A 146 16.89 -5.55 -3.07
N GLY A 147 16.32 -4.98 -4.14
CA GLY A 147 15.01 -4.33 -4.11
C GLY A 147 13.89 -5.29 -3.73
N CYS A 148 13.85 -6.48 -4.33
CA CYS A 148 12.88 -7.52 -3.96
C CYS A 148 13.01 -7.89 -2.48
N ALA A 149 14.22 -8.20 -2.01
CA ALA A 149 14.45 -8.58 -0.61
C ALA A 149 14.06 -7.46 0.36
N GLY A 150 14.43 -6.21 0.07
CA GLY A 150 14.09 -5.05 0.88
C GLY A 150 12.57 -4.81 0.98
N PHE A 151 11.87 -4.84 -0.15
CA PHE A 151 10.41 -4.64 -0.12
C PHE A 151 9.66 -5.84 0.47
N ALA A 152 10.10 -7.06 0.21
CA ALA A 152 9.54 -8.26 0.82
C ALA A 152 9.65 -8.22 2.35
N THR A 153 10.84 -7.89 2.88
CA THR A 153 11.07 -7.77 4.32
C THR A 153 10.27 -6.63 4.93
N PHE A 154 10.20 -5.48 4.27
CA PHE A 154 9.36 -4.35 4.72
C PHE A 154 7.88 -4.75 4.81
N SER A 155 7.34 -5.44 3.81
CA SER A 155 5.97 -5.93 3.82
C SER A 155 5.68 -6.86 5.01
N VAL A 156 6.57 -7.83 5.29
CA VAL A 156 6.43 -8.72 6.46
C VAL A 156 6.43 -7.92 7.76
N LEU A 157 7.33 -6.94 7.89
CA LEU A 157 7.45 -6.15 9.11
C LEU A 157 6.20 -5.33 9.38
N ILE A 158 5.61 -4.72 8.34
CA ILE A 158 4.38 -3.94 8.48
C ILE A 158 3.21 -4.85 8.85
N GLU A 159 3.02 -5.99 8.18
CA GLU A 159 1.95 -6.94 8.54
C GLU A 159 2.12 -7.43 9.97
N LYS A 160 3.33 -7.86 10.36
CA LYS A 160 3.64 -8.24 11.75
C LYS A 160 3.40 -7.14 12.77
N PHE A 161 3.54 -5.87 12.37
CA PHE A 161 3.34 -4.73 13.25
C PHE A 161 1.84 -4.45 13.42
N LEU A 162 1.08 -4.45 12.33
CA LEU A 162 -0.37 -4.29 12.35
C LEU A 162 -1.05 -5.44 13.12
N ASP A 163 -0.68 -6.70 12.81
CA ASP A 163 -1.19 -7.90 13.50
C ASP A 163 -0.92 -7.93 15.02
N ARG A 164 0.03 -7.13 15.52
CA ARG A 164 0.34 -7.04 16.95
C ARG A 164 -0.43 -5.90 17.65
N HIS A 165 -0.87 -4.92 16.89
CA HIS A 165 -1.57 -3.75 17.39
C HIS A 165 -3.10 -3.84 17.24
N ASP A 166 -3.57 -4.78 16.41
CA ASP A 166 -4.94 -5.30 16.43
C ASP A 166 -5.09 -6.45 17.45
#